data_AF-A0A9P6F907-F1
#
_entry.id   AF-A0A9P6F907-F1
#
_cell.length_a   1.000
_cell.length_b   1.000
_cell.length_c   1.000
_cell.angle_alpha   90.00
_cell.angle_beta   90.00
_cell.angle_gamma   90.00
#
_symmetry.space_group_name_H-M   'P 1'
#
loop_
_entity.id
_entity.type
_entity.pdbx_description
1 polymer ?
#
loop_
_entity_poly.entity_id
_entity_poly.type
_entity_poly.pdbx_seq_one_letter_code
_entity_poly.pdbx_strand_id
1 'polypeptide(L)'
;MRLAPLSALSVLALSLIHVEAGKVNTVRIDPKKDLVCLILPPPGKLIGDTEQDGHVQCTDGKPQLLPSKFFTWKKFQSNGNYVQAWGMMNDKSVGLRSDDGGGQYDTHRDSGVNEAPGYAVFVELLEPDSGRWCIRFCHKGKEHYCNMGKSTYGCEGALGITDWSIAANIGPNILHVFSELVHGSWYLFVLAELSFYVTPYAFDDIEVRRVGWPLATGEDSNRKVSNATFCPKAARPQIAQITGE
;
A
#
# COMPACT_ATOMS: atom_id res chain seq x y z
N MET A 1 20.81 61.29 63.65
CA MET A 1 20.49 59.90 63.28
C MET A 1 19.12 59.88 62.64
N ARG A 2 19.01 59.64 61.32
CA ARG A 2 17.75 59.48 60.61
C ARG A 2 17.73 58.08 59.98
N LEU A 3 16.76 57.27 60.38
CA LEU A 3 16.51 55.92 59.86
C LEU A 3 15.93 56.01 58.44
N ALA A 4 16.40 55.15 57.54
CA ALA A 4 15.81 54.90 56.23
C ALA A 4 15.01 53.58 56.26
N PRO A 5 13.80 53.52 55.66
CA PRO A 5 13.05 52.28 55.55
C PRO A 5 13.44 51.52 54.28
N LEU A 6 13.74 50.23 54.42
CA LEU A 6 13.89 49.27 53.33
C LEU A 6 12.50 48.86 52.84
N SER A 7 12.13 49.29 51.64
CA SER A 7 10.94 48.83 50.92
C SER A 7 11.26 47.51 50.21
N ALA A 8 10.74 46.40 50.72
CA ALA A 8 10.80 45.09 50.07
C ALA A 8 9.73 44.99 48.98
N LEU A 9 10.15 45.03 47.71
CA LEU A 9 9.31 44.70 46.56
C LEU A 9 9.30 43.17 46.40
N SER A 10 8.19 42.54 46.79
CA SER A 10 7.91 41.13 46.51
C SER A 10 7.43 40.97 45.06
N VAL A 11 8.20 40.29 44.23
CA VAL A 11 7.82 39.93 42.86
C VAL A 11 7.13 38.58 42.90
N LEU A 12 5.80 38.57 42.80
CA LEU A 12 5.03 37.34 42.52
C LEU A 12 5.25 36.94 41.06
N ALA A 13 6.07 35.90 40.85
CA ALA A 13 6.18 35.25 39.54
C ALA A 13 4.97 34.30 39.35
N LEU A 14 4.04 34.67 38.47
CA LEU A 14 3.02 33.75 37.97
C LEU A 14 3.69 32.75 37.01
N SER A 15 3.76 31.49 37.42
CA SER A 15 4.15 30.38 36.54
C SER A 15 3.04 30.09 35.53
N LEU A 16 3.29 30.39 34.25
CA LEU A 16 2.47 29.91 33.14
C LEU A 16 2.70 28.41 32.95
N ILE A 17 1.71 27.59 33.31
CA ILE A 17 1.66 26.18 32.91
C ILE A 17 1.36 26.17 31.40
N HIS A 18 2.37 25.89 30.58
CA HIS A 18 2.15 25.53 29.19
C HIS A 18 1.60 24.10 29.16
N VAL A 19 0.29 23.96 28.93
CA VAL A 19 -0.28 22.69 28.49
C VAL A 19 0.07 22.56 27.01
N GLU A 20 1.11 21.80 26.71
CA GLU A 20 1.44 21.44 25.34
C GLU A 20 0.33 20.54 24.81
N ALA A 21 -0.43 21.02 23.84
CA ALA A 21 -1.45 20.20 23.19
C ALA A 21 -0.75 18.97 22.61
N GLY A 22 -1.18 17.78 23.01
CA GLY A 22 -0.60 16.52 22.54
C GLY A 22 -0.55 16.46 21.01
N LYS A 23 0.54 15.93 20.46
CA LYS A 23 0.72 15.78 19.01
C LYS A 23 -0.38 14.89 18.44
N VAL A 24 -1.22 15.46 17.57
CA VAL A 24 -2.25 14.72 16.83
C VAL A 24 -1.66 14.25 15.49
N ASN A 25 -1.74 12.95 15.24
CA ASN A 25 -1.48 12.25 14.00
C ASN A 25 -2.69 12.36 13.06
N THR A 26 -2.62 13.31 12.14
CA THR A 26 -3.64 13.52 11.10
C THR A 26 -3.34 12.66 9.86
N VAL A 27 -4.11 11.61 9.62
CA VAL A 27 -4.03 10.80 8.39
C VAL A 27 -4.98 11.31 7.30
N ARG A 28 -4.62 11.08 6.04
CA ARG A 28 -5.34 11.57 4.84
C ARG A 28 -5.20 10.58 3.69
N ILE A 29 -6.28 10.42 2.92
CA ILE A 29 -6.24 9.80 1.59
C ILE A 29 -7.02 10.68 0.61
N ASP A 30 -6.46 10.91 -0.57
CA ASP A 30 -7.15 11.63 -1.66
C ASP A 30 -6.83 10.93 -3.00
N PRO A 31 -7.76 10.08 -3.50
CA PRO A 31 -7.57 9.36 -4.75
C PRO A 31 -7.31 10.28 -5.96
N LYS A 32 -7.82 11.52 -5.95
CA LYS A 32 -7.65 12.46 -7.07
C LYS A 32 -6.25 13.07 -7.11
N LYS A 33 -5.58 13.15 -5.95
CA LYS A 33 -4.23 13.68 -5.80
C LYS A 33 -3.18 12.60 -5.62
N ASP A 34 -3.58 11.33 -5.72
CA ASP A 34 -2.71 10.19 -5.45
C ASP A 34 -2.04 10.26 -4.05
N LEU A 35 -2.74 10.90 -3.10
CA LEU A 35 -2.26 11.23 -1.77
C LEU A 35 -2.60 10.10 -0.79
N VAL A 36 -1.59 9.66 -0.06
CA VAL A 36 -1.73 8.75 1.07
C VAL A 36 -0.84 9.22 2.21
N CYS A 37 -1.41 9.28 3.41
CA CYS A 37 -0.69 9.44 4.67
C CYS A 37 -0.90 8.20 5.52
N LEU A 38 0.18 7.66 6.06
CA LEU A 38 0.20 6.48 6.92
C LEU A 38 0.87 6.80 8.25
N ILE A 39 0.46 6.09 9.30
CA ILE A 39 1.14 6.11 10.59
C ILE A 39 2.18 5.00 10.58
N LEU A 40 3.46 5.38 10.70
CA LEU A 40 4.55 4.43 10.69
C LEU A 40 5.17 4.28 12.07
N PRO A 41 5.57 3.06 12.48
CA PRO A 41 6.33 2.86 13.70
C PRO A 41 7.74 3.47 13.56
N PRO A 42 8.43 3.74 14.67
CA PRO A 42 9.87 3.96 14.62
C PRO A 42 10.60 2.78 13.94
N PRO A 43 11.67 3.04 13.16
CA PRO A 43 12.40 1.98 12.46
C PRO A 43 12.86 0.85 13.40
N GLY A 44 12.68 -0.40 12.96
CA GLY A 44 13.10 -1.60 13.68
C GLY A 44 12.19 -2.03 14.84
N LYS A 45 11.08 -1.32 15.09
CA LYS A 45 10.07 -1.70 16.09
C LYS A 45 8.96 -2.54 15.47
N LEU A 46 8.28 -3.30 16.31
CA LEU A 46 7.08 -4.05 15.93
C LEU A 46 5.88 -3.10 15.92
N ILE A 47 5.04 -3.17 14.90
CA ILE A 47 3.91 -2.25 14.69
C ILE A 47 2.92 -2.32 15.85
N GLY A 48 2.59 -3.52 16.32
CA GLY A 48 1.65 -3.72 17.44
C GLY A 48 2.15 -3.19 18.79
N ASP A 49 3.47 -3.05 18.96
CA ASP A 49 4.08 -2.48 20.18
C ASP A 49 4.11 -0.93 20.14
N THR A 50 3.86 -0.34 18.97
CA THR A 50 4.09 1.07 18.65
C THR A 50 2.84 1.86 18.30
N GLU A 51 1.66 1.36 18.66
CA GLU A 51 0.40 2.01 18.28
C GLU A 51 0.22 3.42 18.89
N GLN A 52 1.06 3.79 19.88
CA GLN A 52 1.06 5.10 20.54
C GLN A 52 2.24 6.02 20.17
N ASP A 53 3.32 5.51 19.58
CA ASP A 53 4.52 6.27 19.22
C ASP A 53 4.72 6.36 17.68
N GLY A 54 3.71 5.92 16.92
CA GLY A 54 3.65 6.08 15.48
C GLY A 54 3.70 7.55 15.03
N HIS A 55 4.24 7.78 13.84
CA HIS A 55 4.35 9.10 13.23
C HIS A 55 3.80 9.12 11.81
N VAL A 56 3.09 10.21 11.46
CA VAL A 56 2.49 10.35 10.14
C VAL A 56 3.53 10.72 9.09
N GLN A 57 3.57 9.94 8.01
CA GLN A 57 4.27 10.31 6.78
C GLN A 57 3.31 10.28 5.59
N CYS A 58 3.45 11.25 4.70
CA CYS A 58 2.56 11.48 3.57
C CYS A 58 3.32 11.60 2.26
N THR A 59 2.70 11.17 1.15
CA THR A 59 3.28 11.31 -0.19
C THR A 59 3.51 12.76 -0.61
N ASP A 60 2.76 13.72 -0.06
CA ASP A 60 2.91 15.16 -0.33
C ASP A 60 3.90 15.86 0.60
N GLY A 61 4.55 15.14 1.51
CA GLY A 61 5.51 15.72 2.44
C GLY A 61 4.92 16.36 3.70
N LYS A 62 3.60 16.30 3.92
CA LYS A 62 2.93 17.06 5.00
C LYS A 62 2.19 16.13 5.97
N PRO A 63 2.64 15.90 7.21
CA PRO A 63 3.68 16.64 7.93
C PRO A 63 5.11 16.20 7.60
N GLN A 64 5.30 14.97 7.13
CA GLN A 64 6.61 14.42 6.76
C GLN A 64 6.50 13.67 5.43
N LEU A 65 7.58 13.64 4.66
CA LEU A 65 7.62 12.93 3.38
C LEU A 65 7.74 11.42 3.59
N LEU A 66 6.77 10.70 3.04
CA LEU A 66 6.85 9.27 2.85
C LEU A 66 7.83 8.96 1.71
N PRO A 67 8.81 8.04 1.88
CA PRO A 67 9.78 7.72 0.85
C PRO A 67 9.12 7.34 -0.47
N SER A 68 9.65 7.86 -1.58
CA SER A 68 9.06 7.62 -2.92
C SER A 68 9.00 6.14 -3.31
N LYS A 69 9.91 5.32 -2.77
CA LYS A 69 9.95 3.87 -2.98
C LYS A 69 9.14 3.07 -1.97
N PHE A 70 8.40 3.73 -1.07
CA PHE A 70 7.58 3.04 -0.08
C PHE A 70 6.48 2.23 -0.75
N PHE A 71 5.72 2.81 -1.68
CA PHE A 71 4.72 2.07 -2.43
C PHE A 71 5.36 1.37 -3.63
N THR A 72 5.25 0.05 -3.67
CA THR A 72 5.51 -0.72 -4.89
C THR A 72 4.36 -0.50 -5.88
N TRP A 73 3.13 -0.54 -5.37
CA TRP A 73 1.92 -0.09 -6.07
C TRP A 73 0.81 0.21 -5.06
N LYS A 74 -0.19 0.97 -5.51
CA LYS A 74 -1.36 1.30 -4.71
C LYS A 74 -2.62 1.38 -5.56
N LYS A 75 -3.76 1.06 -4.96
CA LYS A 75 -5.10 1.17 -5.51
C LYS A 75 -5.96 2.01 -4.58
N PHE A 76 -6.99 2.60 -5.15
CA PHE A 76 -8.00 3.35 -4.41
C PHE A 76 -9.39 2.82 -4.74
N GLN A 77 -10.29 2.89 -3.77
CA GLN A 77 -11.71 2.62 -3.96
C GLN A 77 -12.51 3.58 -3.09
N SER A 78 -13.61 4.10 -3.64
CA SER A 78 -14.51 5.01 -2.95
C SER A 78 -15.95 4.63 -3.26
N ASN A 79 -16.80 4.66 -2.24
CA ASN A 79 -18.26 4.52 -2.37
C ASN A 79 -18.97 5.39 -1.32
N GLY A 80 -20.29 5.27 -1.19
CA GLY A 80 -21.07 6.06 -0.23
C GLY A 80 -20.85 5.70 1.26
N ASN A 81 -20.06 4.67 1.56
CA ASN A 81 -19.78 4.22 2.92
C ASN A 81 -18.35 4.52 3.37
N TYR A 82 -17.38 4.39 2.46
CA TYR A 82 -15.96 4.58 2.78
C TYR A 82 -15.12 5.01 1.57
N VAL A 83 -13.93 5.50 1.89
CA VAL A 83 -12.80 5.64 0.97
C VAL A 83 -11.67 4.77 1.48
N GLN A 84 -10.97 4.06 0.60
CA GLN A 84 -9.84 3.22 0.99
C GLN A 84 -8.70 3.30 -0.01
N ALA A 85 -7.51 2.99 0.48
CA ALA A 85 -6.33 2.73 -0.32
C ALA A 85 -5.62 1.48 0.18
N TRP A 86 -5.00 0.73 -0.73
CA TRP A 86 -4.24 -0.46 -0.38
C TRP A 86 -3.20 -0.78 -1.43
N GLY A 87 -2.22 -1.60 -1.07
CA GLY A 87 -1.35 -2.24 -2.04
C GLY A 87 -0.12 -2.88 -1.44
N MET A 88 0.95 -2.91 -2.22
CA MET A 88 2.23 -3.47 -1.78
C MET A 88 3.19 -2.36 -1.39
N MET A 89 3.94 -2.59 -0.33
CA MET A 89 4.96 -1.69 0.19
C MET A 89 6.35 -2.31 0.14
N ASN A 90 7.36 -1.44 0.20
CA ASN A 90 8.74 -1.78 0.46
C ASN A 90 9.05 -1.43 1.91
N ASP A 91 8.91 -2.43 2.78
CA ASP A 91 9.15 -2.40 4.22
C ASP A 91 10.50 -1.76 4.58
N LYS A 92 11.56 -2.07 3.82
CA LYS A 92 12.92 -1.56 4.05
C LYS A 92 13.05 -0.05 3.86
N SER A 93 12.15 0.58 3.09
CA SER A 93 12.23 2.01 2.80
C SER A 93 12.01 2.90 4.03
N VAL A 94 11.32 2.39 5.05
CA VAL A 94 11.08 3.08 6.33
C VAL A 94 11.57 2.25 7.52
N GLY A 95 12.31 1.17 7.26
CA GLY A 95 12.91 0.32 8.29
C GLY A 95 11.89 -0.53 9.05
N LEU A 96 10.82 -0.98 8.40
CA LEU A 96 9.94 -1.99 9.00
C LEU A 96 10.66 -3.33 9.07
N ARG A 97 10.31 -4.12 10.08
CA ARG A 97 10.81 -5.47 10.27
C ARG A 97 10.10 -6.42 9.32
N SER A 98 10.82 -7.04 8.39
CA SER A 98 10.21 -8.00 7.43
C SER A 98 9.65 -9.26 8.09
N ASP A 99 9.94 -9.51 9.37
CA ASP A 99 9.41 -10.63 10.16
C ASP A 99 8.22 -10.22 11.05
N ASP A 100 7.78 -8.96 10.97
CA ASP A 100 6.61 -8.47 11.69
C ASP A 100 5.33 -8.86 10.94
N GLY A 101 4.45 -9.61 11.62
CA GLY A 101 3.15 -10.01 11.11
C GLY A 101 2.15 -8.84 11.00
N GLY A 102 2.52 -7.68 11.52
CA GLY A 102 1.80 -6.43 11.33
C GLY A 102 1.11 -5.92 12.57
N GLY A 103 0.34 -4.85 12.38
CA GLY A 103 -0.45 -4.23 13.43
C GLY A 103 -1.45 -3.22 12.85
N GLN A 104 -2.25 -2.64 13.74
CA GLN A 104 -3.33 -1.74 13.37
C GLN A 104 -3.11 -0.36 13.97
N TYR A 105 -3.30 0.67 13.16
CA TYR A 105 -3.52 2.03 13.66
C TYR A 105 -4.96 2.42 13.34
N ASP A 106 -5.65 2.99 14.32
CA ASP A 106 -7.02 3.43 14.15
C ASP A 106 -7.30 4.70 14.98
N THR A 107 -8.56 5.14 14.89
CA THR A 107 -9.07 6.29 15.67
C THR A 107 -9.39 5.91 17.13
N HIS A 108 -9.44 4.62 17.46
CA HIS A 108 -10.11 4.10 18.66
C HIS A 108 -9.21 3.86 19.86
N ARG A 109 -7.88 3.97 19.77
CA ARG A 109 -7.01 3.68 20.93
C ARG A 109 -6.84 4.87 21.88
N ASP A 110 -7.76 5.03 22.83
CA ASP A 110 -7.68 5.64 24.18
C ASP A 110 -6.93 6.97 24.43
N SER A 111 -6.41 7.63 23.40
CA SER A 111 -5.44 8.74 23.56
C SER A 111 -5.79 9.98 22.74
N GLY A 112 -6.80 9.92 21.86
CA GLY A 112 -7.20 11.07 21.03
C GLY A 112 -6.08 11.56 20.09
N VAL A 113 -5.03 10.76 19.89
CA VAL A 113 -3.84 11.14 19.12
C VAL A 113 -4.00 10.91 17.62
N ASN A 114 -4.96 10.13 17.14
CA ASN A 114 -5.10 9.85 15.71
C ASN A 114 -6.43 10.39 15.15
N GLU A 115 -6.38 11.09 14.02
CA GLU A 115 -7.57 11.65 13.39
C GLU A 115 -7.58 11.47 11.87
N ALA A 116 -8.79 11.37 11.30
CA ALA A 116 -9.03 11.37 9.86
C ALA A 116 -10.03 12.49 9.51
N PRO A 117 -9.56 13.69 9.11
CA PRO A 117 -10.44 14.84 8.90
C PRO A 117 -11.54 14.56 7.87
N GLY A 118 -12.78 14.82 8.25
CA GLY A 118 -13.97 14.61 7.40
C GLY A 118 -14.59 13.21 7.49
N TYR A 119 -14.02 12.31 8.28
CA TYR A 119 -14.50 10.95 8.49
C TYR A 119 -14.80 10.72 9.98
N ALA A 120 -15.56 9.66 10.28
CA ALA A 120 -15.84 9.33 11.67
C ALA A 120 -14.72 8.51 12.30
N VAL A 121 -14.21 7.53 11.57
CA VAL A 121 -13.15 6.62 11.98
C VAL A 121 -12.31 6.20 10.78
N PHE A 122 -11.09 5.77 11.04
CA PHE A 122 -10.27 5.07 10.07
C PHE A 122 -9.65 3.80 10.67
N VAL A 123 -9.24 2.91 9.80
CA VAL A 123 -8.39 1.75 10.11
C VAL A 123 -7.27 1.67 9.11
N GLU A 124 -6.05 1.54 9.61
CA GLU A 124 -4.82 1.31 8.88
C GLU A 124 -4.19 -0.01 9.36
N LEU A 125 -3.72 -0.83 8.43
CA LEU A 125 -2.91 -2.00 8.73
C LEU A 125 -1.65 -1.98 7.89
N LEU A 126 -0.55 -2.35 8.53
CA LEU A 126 0.74 -2.59 7.90
C LEU A 126 1.10 -4.06 8.15
N GLU A 127 1.45 -4.79 7.10
CA GLU A 127 1.78 -6.23 7.15
C GLU A 127 3.14 -6.45 6.46
N PRO A 128 4.27 -6.15 7.13
CA PRO A 128 5.60 -6.26 6.53
C PRO A 128 5.97 -7.66 6.05
N ASP A 129 5.56 -8.71 6.77
CA ASP A 129 5.80 -10.12 6.43
C ASP A 129 5.27 -10.53 5.04
N SER A 130 4.18 -9.90 4.61
CA SER A 130 3.53 -10.11 3.33
C SER A 130 3.73 -8.94 2.37
N GLY A 131 4.42 -7.88 2.81
CA GLY A 131 4.67 -6.66 2.05
C GLY A 131 3.41 -5.86 1.73
N ARG A 132 2.34 -6.02 2.53
CA ARG A 132 1.02 -5.42 2.28
C ARG A 132 0.76 -4.24 3.21
N TRP A 133 -0.08 -3.34 2.73
CA TRP A 133 -0.64 -2.26 3.54
C TRP A 133 -2.04 -1.93 3.07
N CYS A 134 -2.85 -1.40 3.97
CA CYS A 134 -4.17 -0.91 3.63
C CYS A 134 -4.66 0.12 4.64
N ILE A 135 -5.51 1.02 4.16
CA ILE A 135 -6.14 2.04 4.98
C ILE A 135 -7.56 2.31 4.48
N ARG A 136 -8.52 2.43 5.39
CA ARG A 136 -9.92 2.76 5.07
C ARG A 136 -10.44 3.82 6.02
N PHE A 137 -11.10 4.81 5.44
CA PHE A 137 -11.76 5.91 6.12
C PHE A 137 -13.26 5.75 5.95
N CYS A 138 -14.00 5.70 7.06
CA CYS A 138 -15.45 5.51 7.04
C CYS A 138 -16.20 6.81 7.30
N HIS A 139 -17.23 7.06 6.50
CA HIS A 139 -18.05 8.26 6.65
C HIS A 139 -18.82 8.23 7.98
N LYS A 140 -19.29 9.40 8.42
CA LYS A 140 -20.14 9.51 9.61
C LYS A 140 -21.41 8.67 9.46
N GLY A 141 -21.74 7.88 10.48
CA GLY A 141 -22.83 6.90 10.46
C GLY A 141 -22.50 5.59 9.71
N LYS A 142 -21.24 5.40 9.29
CA LYS A 142 -20.75 4.22 8.54
C LYS A 142 -19.54 3.56 9.21
N GLU A 143 -19.35 3.80 10.51
CA GLU A 143 -18.20 3.36 11.31
C GLU A 143 -18.01 1.84 11.29
N HIS A 144 -19.10 1.09 11.26
CA HIS A 144 -19.10 -0.38 11.20
C HIS A 144 -18.41 -0.95 9.95
N TYR A 145 -18.25 -0.19 8.86
CA TYR A 145 -17.50 -0.62 7.68
C TYR A 145 -15.97 -0.62 7.90
N CYS A 146 -15.48 -0.02 8.98
CA CYS A 146 -14.05 0.09 9.27
C CYS A 146 -13.52 -1.04 10.16
N ASN A 147 -14.37 -1.90 10.76
CA ASN A 147 -13.94 -3.13 11.44
C ASN A 147 -12.69 -3.00 12.37
N MET A 148 -12.65 -1.99 13.24
CA MET A 148 -11.53 -1.66 14.17
C MET A 148 -11.16 -2.75 15.21
N GLY A 149 -11.74 -3.96 15.13
CA GLY A 149 -11.46 -5.07 16.06
C GLY A 149 -10.96 -6.33 15.37
N LYS A 150 -10.43 -6.21 14.13
CA LYS A 150 -10.04 -7.33 13.27
C LYS A 150 -8.58 -7.29 12.82
N SER A 151 -7.70 -6.66 13.60
CA SER A 151 -6.27 -6.53 13.27
C SER A 151 -5.59 -7.87 12.95
N THR A 152 -5.93 -8.95 13.66
CA THR A 152 -5.36 -10.30 13.43
C THR A 152 -5.79 -10.96 12.12
N TYR A 153 -6.82 -10.44 11.45
CA TYR A 153 -7.29 -10.95 10.16
C TYR A 153 -6.64 -10.25 8.97
N GLY A 154 -5.81 -9.25 9.24
CA GLY A 154 -5.10 -8.52 8.24
C GLY A 154 -5.98 -7.69 7.30
N CYS A 155 -5.38 -7.14 6.25
CA CYS A 155 -6.04 -6.30 5.26
C CYS A 155 -7.20 -7.00 4.56
N GLU A 156 -7.09 -8.30 4.31
CA GLU A 156 -8.15 -9.08 3.67
C GLU A 156 -9.37 -9.21 4.56
N GLY A 157 -9.21 -9.55 5.84
CA GLY A 157 -10.35 -9.77 6.73
C GLY A 157 -10.87 -8.52 7.43
N ALA A 158 -10.01 -7.54 7.69
CA ALA A 158 -10.43 -6.25 8.26
C ALA A 158 -11.17 -5.42 7.21
N LEU A 159 -10.63 -5.34 5.98
CA LEU A 159 -11.16 -4.46 4.95
C LEU A 159 -11.78 -5.19 3.76
N GLY A 160 -11.80 -6.52 3.72
CA GLY A 160 -12.40 -7.25 2.59
C GLY A 160 -11.64 -7.06 1.27
N ILE A 161 -10.33 -6.79 1.34
CA ILE A 161 -9.48 -6.64 0.17
C ILE A 161 -9.11 -8.02 -0.35
N THR A 162 -9.49 -8.35 -1.58
CA THR A 162 -9.19 -9.65 -2.19
C THR A 162 -8.32 -9.54 -3.45
N ASP A 163 -8.20 -8.35 -4.03
CA ASP A 163 -7.42 -8.11 -5.24
C ASP A 163 -6.06 -7.45 -4.93
N TRP A 164 -5.04 -8.31 -4.84
CA TRP A 164 -3.63 -7.96 -4.69
C TRP A 164 -2.85 -7.97 -6.01
N SER A 165 -3.53 -8.12 -7.14
CA SER A 165 -2.88 -8.09 -8.44
C SER A 165 -2.49 -6.65 -8.78
N ILE A 166 -1.35 -6.44 -9.46
CA ILE A 166 -1.07 -5.14 -10.05
C ILE A 166 -2.15 -4.89 -11.10
N ALA A 167 -3.08 -3.98 -10.84
CA ALA A 167 -3.93 -3.50 -11.92
C ALA A 167 -3.00 -2.72 -12.84
N ALA A 168 -2.70 -3.29 -14.02
CA ALA A 168 -2.24 -2.47 -15.11
C ALA A 168 -3.30 -1.38 -15.28
N ASN A 169 -2.94 -0.13 -14.96
CA ASN A 169 -3.73 1.04 -15.31
C ASN A 169 -3.72 1.18 -16.84
N ILE A 170 -4.33 0.24 -17.55
CA ILE A 170 -4.85 0.46 -18.89
C ILE A 170 -6.07 1.34 -18.68
N GLY A 171 -5.83 2.66 -18.62
CA GLY A 171 -6.90 3.64 -18.63
C GLY A 171 -7.83 3.40 -19.84
N PRO A 172 -9.06 3.93 -19.82
CA PRO A 172 -10.06 3.71 -20.87
C PRO A 172 -9.68 4.20 -22.28
N ASN A 173 -8.44 4.64 -22.51
CA ASN A 173 -7.97 5.24 -23.76
C ASN A 173 -7.31 4.27 -24.75
N ILE A 174 -7.21 2.97 -24.47
CA ILE A 174 -6.55 2.00 -25.40
C ILE A 174 -7.50 1.25 -26.33
N LEU A 175 -8.83 1.38 -26.16
CA LEU A 175 -9.79 0.76 -27.10
C LEU A 175 -10.04 1.58 -28.38
N HIS A 176 -9.48 2.78 -28.51
CA HIS A 176 -9.68 3.62 -29.71
C HIS A 176 -8.57 3.55 -30.76
N VAL A 177 -7.45 2.84 -30.53
CA VAL A 177 -6.32 2.80 -31.49
C VAL A 177 -6.39 1.61 -32.46
N PHE A 178 -7.29 0.64 -32.26
CA PHE A 178 -7.42 -0.50 -33.18
C PHE A 178 -8.52 -0.35 -34.25
N SER A 179 -9.26 0.76 -34.30
CA SER A 179 -10.32 0.94 -35.32
C SER A 179 -9.93 1.82 -36.52
N GLU A 180 -8.80 2.54 -36.48
CA GLU A 180 -8.42 3.46 -37.56
C GLU A 180 -7.41 2.89 -38.57
N LEU A 181 -6.90 1.68 -38.37
CA LEU A 181 -5.97 1.04 -39.32
C LEU A 181 -6.66 0.19 -40.41
N VAL A 182 -7.98 0.00 -40.38
CA VAL A 182 -8.69 -0.89 -41.33
C VAL A 182 -9.49 -0.14 -42.40
N HIS A 183 -9.61 1.19 -42.34
CA HIS A 183 -10.42 1.97 -43.30
C HIS A 183 -9.61 2.79 -44.32
N GLY A 184 -8.28 2.69 -44.32
CA GLY A 184 -7.41 3.48 -45.21
C GLY A 184 -7.02 2.84 -46.56
N SER A 185 -7.58 1.69 -46.95
CA SER A 185 -7.10 0.93 -48.12
C SER A 185 -8.19 0.65 -49.15
N TRP A 186 -8.93 1.68 -49.57
CA TRP A 186 -9.85 1.62 -50.72
C TRP A 186 -9.51 2.61 -51.84
N TYR A 187 -8.42 3.39 -51.73
CA TYR A 187 -8.09 4.46 -52.70
C TYR A 187 -6.86 4.21 -53.60
N LEU A 188 -6.35 2.97 -53.67
CA LEU A 188 -5.26 2.61 -54.60
C LEU A 188 -5.70 1.54 -55.62
N PHE A 189 -6.94 1.65 -56.08
CA PHE A 189 -7.52 0.83 -57.16
C PHE A 189 -7.68 1.62 -58.45
N VAL A 190 -6.75 2.51 -58.82
CA VAL A 190 -6.71 3.06 -60.19
C VAL A 190 -5.27 3.39 -60.57
N LEU A 191 -4.87 2.91 -61.76
CA LEU A 191 -3.63 3.20 -62.50
C LEU A 191 -2.39 2.39 -62.13
N ALA A 192 -2.30 1.16 -62.64
CA ALA A 192 -1.14 0.67 -63.39
C ALA A 192 -1.37 -0.77 -63.88
N GLU A 193 -2.27 -0.95 -64.84
CA GLU A 193 -2.10 -2.02 -65.84
C GLU A 193 -1.43 -1.42 -67.08
N LEU A 194 -0.63 -2.25 -67.75
CA LEU A 194 0.06 -2.06 -69.05
C LEU A 194 1.49 -1.51 -68.99
N SER A 195 2.49 -2.38 -68.76
CA SER A 195 3.01 -3.26 -69.83
C SER A 195 4.38 -3.88 -69.51
N PHE A 196 4.56 -5.07 -70.09
CA PHE A 196 5.81 -5.78 -70.45
C PHE A 196 6.32 -6.90 -69.52
N TYR A 197 5.85 -8.10 -69.86
CA TYR A 197 6.64 -9.32 -70.12
C TYR A 197 8.16 -9.13 -70.13
N VAL A 198 8.91 -9.81 -69.23
CA VAL A 198 10.04 -10.71 -69.55
C VAL A 198 10.16 -11.78 -68.45
N THR A 199 10.51 -12.99 -68.88
CA THR A 199 10.65 -14.32 -68.23
C THR A 199 11.52 -14.44 -66.96
N PRO A 200 11.43 -15.59 -66.24
CA PRO A 200 12.09 -15.80 -64.95
C PRO A 200 13.54 -16.28 -65.10
N TYR A 201 14.44 -15.77 -64.27
CA TYR A 201 15.71 -16.41 -63.97
C TYR A 201 15.96 -16.37 -62.46
N ALA A 202 16.16 -17.56 -61.92
CA ALA A 202 16.71 -17.81 -60.60
C ALA A 202 18.10 -17.19 -60.47
N PHE A 203 18.43 -16.66 -59.30
CA PHE A 203 19.76 -16.76 -58.70
C PHE A 203 19.68 -16.51 -57.19
N ASP A 204 20.56 -17.25 -56.52
CA ASP A 204 20.67 -17.52 -55.10
C ASP A 204 21.04 -16.34 -54.19
N ASP A 205 21.02 -16.66 -52.89
CA ASP A 205 21.79 -16.07 -51.79
C ASP A 205 21.39 -14.70 -51.23
N ILE A 206 20.52 -14.73 -50.21
CA ILE A 206 20.70 -13.88 -49.03
C ILE A 206 20.66 -14.73 -47.76
N GLU A 207 21.85 -14.88 -47.21
CA GLU A 207 22.24 -15.59 -46.00
C GLU A 207 21.62 -14.91 -44.76
N VAL A 208 20.52 -15.46 -44.24
CA VAL A 208 19.97 -15.07 -42.93
C VAL A 208 20.86 -15.67 -41.85
N ARG A 209 21.78 -14.86 -41.32
CA ARG A 209 22.52 -15.17 -40.07
C ARG A 209 21.54 -15.31 -38.91
N ARG A 210 21.11 -16.55 -38.64
CA ARG A 210 20.59 -16.95 -37.33
C ARG A 210 21.77 -17.17 -36.39
N VAL A 211 21.91 -16.30 -35.40
CA VAL A 211 22.66 -16.62 -34.18
C VAL A 211 21.85 -17.65 -33.40
N GLY A 212 22.27 -18.90 -33.50
CA GLY A 212 21.80 -19.99 -32.65
C GLY A 212 22.53 -19.99 -31.31
N TRP A 213 21.81 -20.36 -30.26
CA TRP A 213 22.36 -21.02 -29.09
C TRP A 213 21.54 -22.27 -28.79
N PRO A 214 22.17 -23.34 -28.26
CA PRO A 214 21.84 -24.71 -28.60
C PRO A 214 20.79 -25.35 -27.69
N LEU A 215 20.02 -26.25 -28.30
CA LEU A 215 19.28 -27.31 -27.63
C LEU A 215 20.29 -28.35 -27.12
N ALA A 216 20.30 -28.60 -25.81
CA ALA A 216 20.91 -29.78 -25.22
C ALA A 216 19.80 -30.81 -24.95
N THR A 217 19.82 -31.89 -25.73
CA THR A 217 19.13 -33.15 -25.46
C THR A 217 19.91 -33.98 -24.45
N GLY A 218 19.21 -34.69 -23.57
CA GLY A 218 19.82 -35.74 -22.74
C GLY A 218 18.91 -36.17 -21.59
N GLU A 219 18.15 -37.23 -21.83
CA GLU A 219 17.57 -38.09 -20.80
C GLU A 219 18.63 -38.48 -19.76
N ASP A 220 18.28 -38.46 -18.47
CA ASP A 220 18.42 -39.70 -17.71
C ASP A 220 17.49 -39.78 -16.48
N SER A 221 17.08 -41.01 -16.25
CA SER A 221 16.08 -41.48 -15.30
C SER A 221 16.66 -41.67 -13.88
N ASN A 222 15.75 -41.83 -12.91
CA ASN A 222 15.98 -42.27 -11.53
C ASN A 222 16.62 -41.28 -10.52
N ARG A 223 15.78 -40.58 -9.74
CA ARG A 223 16.02 -40.46 -8.29
C ARG A 223 14.75 -40.18 -7.47
N LYS A 224 14.29 -41.23 -6.80
CA LYS A 224 13.70 -41.33 -5.45
C LYS A 224 12.96 -40.12 -4.88
N VAL A 225 11.65 -40.35 -4.73
CA VAL A 225 10.75 -39.88 -3.68
C VAL A 225 11.47 -39.72 -2.33
N SER A 226 11.41 -38.53 -1.75
CA SER A 226 11.46 -38.34 -0.29
C SER A 226 10.69 -37.08 0.12
N ASN A 227 9.53 -37.33 0.71
CA ASN A 227 8.79 -36.58 1.73
C ASN A 227 8.86 -35.05 1.75
N ALA A 228 7.76 -34.46 1.29
CA ALA A 228 7.30 -33.17 1.77
C ALA A 228 6.92 -33.29 3.26
N THR A 229 7.74 -32.69 4.13
CA THR A 229 7.38 -32.46 5.53
C THR A 229 6.33 -31.36 5.59
N PHE A 230 5.12 -31.81 5.84
CA PHE A 230 3.93 -31.06 6.20
C PHE A 230 4.19 -30.31 7.53
N CYS A 231 4.10 -28.98 7.54
CA CYS A 231 4.00 -28.21 8.79
C CYS A 231 2.55 -28.26 9.29
N PRO A 232 2.25 -28.86 10.46
CA PRO A 232 0.92 -28.82 11.02
C PRO A 232 0.60 -27.45 11.63
N LYS A 233 -0.57 -26.93 11.28
CA LYS A 233 -1.24 -25.79 11.93
C LYS A 233 -1.29 -26.02 13.45
N ALA A 234 -0.87 -25.01 14.21
CA ALA A 234 -1.00 -24.98 15.65
C ALA A 234 -2.48 -25.14 16.07
N ALA A 235 -2.73 -26.14 16.91
CA ALA A 235 -4.01 -26.40 17.54
C ALA A 235 -4.33 -25.29 18.57
N ARG A 236 -5.60 -24.84 18.58
CA ARG A 236 -6.15 -23.98 19.64
C ARG A 236 -6.20 -24.73 20.97
N PRO A 237 -5.87 -24.08 22.11
CA PRO A 237 -6.28 -24.59 23.41
C PRO A 237 -7.80 -24.43 23.59
N GLN A 238 -8.47 -25.52 23.99
CA GLN A 238 -9.86 -25.49 24.44
C GLN A 238 -9.93 -24.80 25.81
N ILE A 239 -10.80 -23.80 25.91
CA ILE A 239 -11.15 -23.14 27.17
C ILE A 239 -12.04 -24.10 27.96
N ALA A 240 -11.56 -24.49 29.14
CA ALA A 240 -12.34 -25.24 30.12
C ALA A 240 -13.51 -24.36 30.63
N GLN A 241 -14.73 -24.92 30.59
CA GLN A 241 -15.87 -24.36 31.29
C GLN A 241 -15.68 -24.59 32.79
N ILE A 242 -15.70 -23.51 33.57
CA ILE A 242 -15.85 -23.57 35.02
C ILE A 242 -17.36 -23.53 35.31
N THR A 243 -17.89 -24.64 35.79
CA THR A 243 -19.21 -24.72 36.43
C THR A 243 -19.11 -24.09 37.81
N GLY A 244 -19.92 -23.06 38.08
CA GLY A 244 -20.12 -22.52 39.41
C GLY A 244 -21.21 -23.31 40.14
N GLU A 245 -20.90 -23.69 41.39
CA GLU A 245 -21.87 -23.86 42.47
C GLU A 245 -21.94 -22.56 43.28
#